data_AF-A0A3M2CCZ9-F1
#
_entry.id   AF-A0A3M2CCZ9-F1
#
_cell.length_a   1.000
_cell.length_b   1.000
_cell.length_c   1.000
_cell.angle_alpha   90.00
_cell.angle_beta   90.00
_cell.angle_gamma   90.00
#
_symmetry.space_group_name_H-M   'P 1'
#
loop_
_entity.id
_entity.type
_entity.pdbx_description
1 polymer ?
#
loop_
_entity_poly.entity_id
_entity_poly.type
_entity_poly.pdbx_seq_one_letter_code
_entity_poly.pdbx_strand_id
1 'polypeptide(L)'
;MRWPDPYDGTTSIVDPCAGDGAAVATLRRLLYEAACERFARETRYGYAMPVIRACELEAVRAEALARKLTAYRDVTYHGDAFHLRRTCGYATLLYLNPPYDVDREHKRLEHRFLTRFADHLLPGKGFLFFLVPCHALAASADFLARNFHDLRCWRLPEPHFEVFKQVLLVGRRAARPIHGAPHANAVRRWALDPSSLPLLEERCSDPYEVEPAGDDERLSYAIRYQLEDLDTSALLAHLKPLDDPQIGFDRGARQLLGVPTPTAVPPKPTHIAIALSCGMFNGKRLEPNDPSRHPPILVKGVFRRERTEVAEKRNAEGERTGVVAVERPQLILTILRLDTFDFHTLLDGTLPHGGDNPSLWTAADLITFYDRSLARVMTEQFPPLHDPKDEAARIALPALPRRPYRAQDHAIQACLKLIAQGRNPNLVAEVGTGKSTMSLYVMAALSPQRLPRTRRELRKLGLDARALPRVRRTLILCPPHLLTSWTNEAKAVVPDARVKILRRPADLEADAEIYVLSREKAKLGHPWKGLPQHPRLDARLKPGRDLARASLAGICPRCGERIQTDASSNARRRLRCSHVPRLPAGLYARHARDLAVLLA
;
A
#
# COMPACT_ATOMS: atom_id res chain seq x y z
N MET A 1 -23.22 25.59 25.29
CA MET A 1 -22.90 24.61 26.36
C MET A 1 -22.51 25.37 27.59
N ARG A 2 -22.95 24.91 28.76
CA ARG A 2 -22.46 25.37 30.05
C ARG A 2 -21.31 24.48 30.48
N TRP A 3 -20.10 25.02 30.45
CA TRP A 3 -18.89 24.31 30.85
C TRP A 3 -18.76 24.25 32.39
N PRO A 4 -18.18 23.20 32.99
CA PRO A 4 -17.98 23.13 34.44
C PRO A 4 -17.05 24.23 34.94
N ASP A 5 -17.00 24.45 36.25
CA ASP A 5 -16.03 25.36 36.84
C ASP A 5 -14.62 24.91 36.41
N PRO A 6 -13.78 25.85 35.92
CA PRO A 6 -12.38 25.59 35.61
C PRO A 6 -11.61 24.81 36.72
N TYR A 7 -12.04 24.92 37.98
CA TYR A 7 -11.40 24.26 39.14
C TYR A 7 -11.91 22.84 39.43
N ASP A 8 -12.99 22.37 38.82
CA ASP A 8 -13.67 21.10 39.14
C ASP A 8 -13.03 19.85 38.47
N GLY A 9 -11.73 19.88 38.16
CA GLY A 9 -10.99 18.73 37.62
C GLY A 9 -10.50 18.89 36.17
N THR A 10 -9.83 17.87 35.65
CA THR A 10 -9.15 17.97 34.34
C THR A 10 -10.11 17.67 33.20
N THR A 11 -10.44 18.69 32.39
CA THR A 11 -11.23 18.52 31.17
C THR A 11 -10.36 18.45 29.91
N SER A 12 -10.83 17.75 28.86
CA SER A 12 -10.08 17.63 27.62
C SER A 12 -10.95 17.65 26.36
N ILE A 13 -10.43 18.30 25.31
CA ILE A 13 -10.99 18.34 23.96
C ILE A 13 -10.13 17.46 23.04
N VAL A 14 -10.76 16.53 22.33
CA VAL A 14 -10.12 15.72 21.29
C VAL A 14 -10.60 16.17 19.93
N ASP A 15 -9.67 16.31 18.98
CA ASP A 15 -9.96 16.45 17.55
C ASP A 15 -9.01 15.55 16.74
N PRO A 16 -9.49 14.44 16.17
CA PRO A 16 -8.66 13.51 15.43
C PRO A 16 -8.36 13.97 13.99
N CYS A 17 -8.84 15.13 13.56
CA CYS A 17 -8.70 15.64 12.19
C CYS A 17 -8.67 17.17 12.21
N ALA A 18 -7.74 17.71 12.97
CA ALA A 18 -7.80 19.08 13.47
C ALA A 18 -7.49 20.18 12.45
N GLY A 19 -7.01 19.83 11.25
CA GLY A 19 -6.60 20.81 10.26
C GLY A 19 -5.50 21.71 10.83
N ASP A 20 -5.68 23.02 10.71
CA ASP A 20 -4.77 24.03 11.27
C ASP A 20 -5.04 24.34 12.77
N GLY A 21 -6.01 23.67 13.39
CA GLY A 21 -6.40 23.85 14.77
C GLY A 21 -7.31 25.06 15.05
N ALA A 22 -7.77 25.80 14.05
CA ALA A 22 -8.61 27.00 14.25
C ALA A 22 -9.90 26.68 15.03
N ALA A 23 -10.57 25.58 14.69
CA ALA A 23 -11.84 25.19 15.31
C ALA A 23 -11.68 24.86 16.80
N VAL A 24 -10.76 23.96 17.14
CA VAL A 24 -10.52 23.56 18.54
C VAL A 24 -9.95 24.68 19.41
N ALA A 25 -9.08 25.53 18.85
CA ALA A 25 -8.57 26.69 19.57
C ALA A 25 -9.70 27.70 19.87
N THR A 26 -10.55 27.98 18.88
CA THR A 26 -11.71 28.87 19.03
C THR A 26 -12.71 28.29 20.02
N LEU A 27 -13.04 27.00 19.91
CA LEU A 27 -13.94 26.32 20.83
C LEU A 27 -13.45 26.42 22.28
N ARG A 28 -12.16 26.15 22.52
CA ARG A 28 -11.57 26.28 23.86
C ARG A 28 -11.69 27.72 24.40
N ARG A 29 -11.42 28.74 23.57
CA ARG A 29 -11.54 30.15 23.94
C ARG A 29 -12.99 30.49 24.34
N LEU A 30 -13.96 30.12 23.52
CA LEU A 30 -15.38 30.40 23.78
C LEU A 30 -15.90 29.68 25.02
N LEU A 31 -15.46 28.44 25.27
CA LEU A 31 -15.80 27.71 26.50
C LEU A 31 -15.25 28.40 27.75
N TYR A 32 -14.07 29.01 27.64
CA TYR A 32 -13.48 29.77 28.73
C TYR A 32 -14.19 31.09 28.99
N GLU A 33 -14.45 31.87 27.95
CA GLU A 33 -15.17 33.15 28.06
C GLU A 33 -16.54 32.93 28.73
N ALA A 34 -17.29 31.92 28.29
CA ALA A 34 -18.56 31.54 28.88
C ALA A 34 -18.46 31.09 30.35
N ALA A 35 -17.33 30.48 30.75
CA ALA A 35 -17.09 30.13 32.14
C ALA A 35 -16.73 31.37 32.98
N CYS A 36 -15.85 32.25 32.47
CA CYS A 36 -15.41 33.46 33.18
C CYS A 36 -16.54 34.47 33.39
N GLU A 37 -17.45 34.65 32.44
CA GLU A 37 -18.64 35.51 32.62
C GLU A 37 -19.48 35.07 33.84
N ARG A 38 -19.48 33.76 34.15
CA ARG A 38 -20.19 33.20 35.31
C ARG A 38 -19.42 33.40 36.62
N PHE A 39 -18.10 33.45 36.58
CA PHE A 39 -17.23 33.50 37.75
C PHE A 39 -16.42 34.81 37.77
N ALA A 40 -17.07 35.91 38.17
CA ALA A 40 -16.50 37.24 38.29
C ALA A 40 -15.49 37.36 39.46
N ARG A 41 -14.41 36.57 39.44
CA ARG A 41 -13.28 36.67 40.37
C ARG A 41 -11.96 36.74 39.62
N GLU A 42 -11.14 37.73 40.01
CA GLU A 42 -9.75 37.95 39.60
C GLU A 42 -8.96 36.63 39.60
N THR A 43 -8.77 36.02 38.43
CA THR A 43 -8.06 34.73 38.35
C THR A 43 -7.07 34.73 37.19
N ARG A 44 -5.83 34.41 37.56
CA ARG A 44 -4.65 34.32 36.69
C ARG A 44 -4.93 33.40 35.50
N TYR A 45 -4.71 33.91 34.30
CA TYR A 45 -4.56 33.10 33.08
C TYR A 45 -3.61 31.93 33.37
N GLY A 46 -4.10 30.68 33.39
CA GLY A 46 -3.16 29.56 33.44
C GLY A 46 -3.71 28.18 33.80
N TYR A 47 -4.47 28.01 34.88
CA TYR A 47 -4.58 26.66 35.48
C TYR A 47 -5.77 25.81 35.03
N ALA A 48 -6.78 26.39 34.38
CA ALA A 48 -8.12 25.83 34.48
C ALA A 48 -8.84 25.62 33.11
N MET A 49 -8.07 25.59 32.01
CA MET A 49 -8.56 25.37 30.64
C MET A 49 -8.67 23.89 30.22
N PRO A 50 -9.61 23.53 29.32
CA PRO A 50 -9.59 22.20 28.70
C PRO A 50 -8.27 21.97 27.96
N VAL A 51 -7.63 20.82 28.20
CA VAL A 51 -6.43 20.42 27.44
C VAL A 51 -6.83 19.92 26.06
N ILE A 52 -6.08 20.29 25.01
CA ILE A 52 -6.37 19.84 23.65
C ILE A 52 -5.49 18.64 23.30
N ARG A 53 -6.10 17.65 22.63
CA ARG A 53 -5.44 16.51 21.99
C ARG A 53 -5.87 16.49 20.53
N ALA A 54 -5.01 16.96 19.65
CA ALA A 54 -5.33 17.19 18.25
C ALA A 54 -4.41 16.37 17.33
N CYS A 55 -4.98 15.76 16.29
CA CYS A 55 -4.23 15.02 15.27
C CYS A 55 -4.43 15.66 13.92
N GLU A 56 -3.36 15.82 13.15
CA GLU A 56 -3.43 16.24 11.76
C GLU A 56 -2.48 15.41 10.90
N LEU A 57 -2.99 14.99 9.75
CA LEU A 57 -2.27 14.11 8.82
C LEU A 57 -1.34 14.89 7.89
N GLU A 58 -1.76 16.06 7.42
CA GLU A 58 -1.03 16.86 6.44
C GLU A 58 0.00 17.74 7.16
N ALA A 59 1.26 17.68 6.72
CA ALA A 59 2.39 18.26 7.44
C ALA A 59 2.28 19.78 7.65
N VAL A 60 1.86 20.53 6.62
CA VAL A 60 1.75 22.00 6.71
C VAL A 60 0.66 22.39 7.70
N ARG A 61 -0.49 21.72 7.66
CA ARG A 61 -1.58 21.93 8.63
C ARG A 61 -1.19 21.47 10.04
N ALA A 62 -0.47 20.36 10.18
CA ALA A 62 0.03 19.87 11.46
C ALA A 62 1.03 20.84 12.09
N GLU A 63 1.90 21.47 11.30
CA GLU A 63 2.77 22.54 11.76
C GLU A 63 1.98 23.78 12.20
N ALA A 64 0.98 24.20 11.42
CA ALA A 64 0.12 25.33 11.78
C ALA A 64 -0.64 25.05 13.09
N LEU A 65 -1.17 23.83 13.25
CA LEU A 65 -1.78 23.34 14.49
C LEU A 65 -0.81 23.42 15.68
N ALA A 66 0.42 22.93 15.51
CA ALA A 66 1.44 22.97 16.56
C ALA A 66 1.85 24.38 16.97
N ARG A 67 1.84 25.34 16.04
CA ARG A 67 2.10 26.77 16.34
C ARG A 67 0.92 27.44 17.02
N LYS A 68 -0.32 27.00 16.72
CA LYS A 68 -1.55 27.59 17.25
C LYS A 68 -1.87 27.12 18.67
N LEU A 69 -1.45 25.91 19.03
CA LEU A 69 -1.72 25.30 20.33
C LEU A 69 -0.54 25.44 21.30
N THR A 70 -0.84 25.34 22.58
CA THR A 70 0.10 25.70 23.65
C THR A 70 0.84 24.45 24.13
N ALA A 71 2.10 24.29 23.71
CA ALA A 71 2.87 23.05 23.88
C ALA A 71 3.05 22.57 25.34
N TYR A 72 2.95 23.44 26.35
CA TYR A 72 3.06 23.02 27.76
C TYR A 72 1.78 22.33 28.29
N ARG A 73 0.65 22.44 27.58
CA ARG A 73 -0.67 21.92 28.01
C ARG A 73 -1.30 20.98 26.96
N ASP A 74 -1.20 21.37 25.70
CA ASP A 74 -1.80 20.68 24.56
C ASP A 74 -0.83 19.67 23.97
N VAL A 75 -1.36 18.63 23.34
CA VAL A 75 -0.56 17.67 22.59
C VAL A 75 -1.10 17.57 21.17
N THR A 76 -0.22 17.85 20.21
CA THR A 76 -0.48 17.73 18.78
C THR A 76 0.24 16.51 18.23
N TYR A 77 -0.47 15.70 17.45
CA TYR A 77 0.08 14.54 16.76
C TYR A 77 0.10 14.81 15.25
N HIS A 78 1.27 14.64 14.63
CA HIS A 78 1.41 14.65 13.18
C HIS A 78 1.42 13.20 12.69
N GLY A 79 0.34 12.78 12.03
CA GLY A 79 0.21 11.40 11.55
C GLY A 79 -1.23 10.97 11.29
N ASP A 80 -1.39 9.68 10.97
CA ASP A 80 -2.70 9.08 10.78
C ASP A 80 -3.42 8.93 12.14
N ALA A 81 -4.56 9.62 12.28
CA ALA A 81 -5.39 9.55 13.46
C ALA A 81 -5.83 8.12 13.80
N PHE A 82 -5.97 7.23 12.82
CA PHE A 82 -6.31 5.83 13.06
C PHE A 82 -5.18 5.06 13.79
N HIS A 83 -3.94 5.57 13.78
CA HIS A 83 -2.77 5.04 14.50
C HIS A 83 -2.66 5.60 15.94
N LEU A 84 -3.55 6.51 16.34
CA LEU A 84 -3.56 6.99 17.72
C LEU A 84 -4.09 5.90 18.64
N ARG A 85 -3.20 5.25 19.38
CA ARG A 85 -3.58 4.33 20.45
C ARG A 85 -3.82 5.11 21.72
N ARG A 86 -5.05 5.02 22.25
CA ARG A 86 -5.38 5.58 23.57
C ARG A 86 -4.61 4.80 24.63
N THR A 87 -3.76 5.47 25.41
CA THR A 87 -2.97 4.85 26.46
C THR A 87 -3.65 4.92 27.82
N CYS A 88 -4.34 6.03 28.12
CA CYS A 88 -5.12 6.21 29.33
C CYS A 88 -6.16 7.34 29.18
N GLY A 89 -7.06 7.46 30.17
CA GLY A 89 -8.01 8.55 30.30
C GLY A 89 -9.14 8.55 29.26
N TYR A 90 -10.02 9.54 29.37
CA TYR A 90 -11.14 9.75 28.46
C TYR A 90 -11.27 11.22 28.07
N ALA A 91 -11.95 11.46 26.94
CA ALA A 91 -12.24 12.80 26.46
C ALA A 91 -13.55 13.33 27.04
N THR A 92 -13.54 14.55 27.58
CA THR A 92 -14.76 15.29 27.94
C THR A 92 -15.55 15.69 26.70
N LEU A 93 -14.84 16.13 25.65
CA LEU A 93 -15.43 16.58 24.39
C LEU A 93 -14.66 16.02 23.21
N LEU A 94 -15.39 15.49 22.23
CA LEU A 94 -14.88 15.07 20.94
C LEU A 94 -15.43 16.02 19.88
N TYR A 95 -14.57 16.90 19.37
CA TYR A 95 -14.88 17.73 18.22
C TYR A 95 -14.54 16.92 16.97
N LEU A 96 -15.55 16.51 16.22
CA LEU A 96 -15.42 15.61 15.10
C LEU A 96 -15.93 16.28 13.83
N ASN A 97 -14.99 16.82 13.06
CA ASN A 97 -15.21 17.36 11.72
C ASN A 97 -14.37 16.56 10.70
N PRO A 98 -14.73 15.30 10.43
CA PRO A 98 -13.90 14.41 9.63
C PRO A 98 -13.92 14.80 8.15
N PRO A 99 -12.92 14.38 7.35
CA PRO A 99 -12.94 14.58 5.91
C PRO A 99 -14.17 13.93 5.26
N TYR A 100 -14.81 14.65 4.32
CA TYR A 100 -16.01 14.20 3.63
C TYR A 100 -15.64 13.34 2.42
N ASP A 101 -15.71 12.02 2.59
CA ASP A 101 -15.29 11.06 1.57
C ASP A 101 -16.09 9.76 1.72
N VAL A 102 -16.06 8.94 0.68
CA VAL A 102 -16.65 7.59 0.72
C VAL A 102 -15.70 6.61 1.42
N ASP A 103 -16.26 5.72 2.24
CA ASP A 103 -15.52 4.58 2.78
C ASP A 103 -16.15 3.29 2.28
N ARG A 104 -15.37 2.41 1.69
CA ARG A 104 -15.93 1.21 1.04
C ARG A 104 -16.48 0.15 2.00
N GLU A 105 -16.22 0.25 3.30
CA GLU A 105 -16.70 -0.69 4.32
C GLU A 105 -17.77 -0.06 5.21
N HIS A 106 -17.54 1.18 5.63
CA HIS A 106 -18.43 1.97 6.48
C HIS A 106 -19.44 2.79 5.66
N LYS A 107 -19.43 2.64 4.33
CA LYS A 107 -20.09 3.48 3.31
C LYS A 107 -19.53 4.92 3.25
N ARG A 108 -19.17 5.49 4.40
CA ARG A 108 -18.78 6.89 4.60
C ARG A 108 -17.60 7.01 5.56
N LEU A 109 -16.66 7.89 5.23
CA LEU A 109 -15.46 8.11 6.06
C LEU A 109 -15.82 8.78 7.39
N GLU A 110 -16.83 9.63 7.39
CA GLU A 110 -17.37 10.29 8.59
C GLU A 110 -17.85 9.25 9.61
N HIS A 111 -18.53 8.20 9.14
CA HIS A 111 -18.97 7.10 10.00
C HIS A 111 -17.80 6.28 10.57
N ARG A 112 -16.72 6.09 9.78
CA ARG A 112 -15.51 5.41 10.26
C ARG A 112 -14.81 6.22 11.36
N PHE A 113 -14.70 7.54 11.20
CA PHE A 113 -14.16 8.41 12.25
C PHE A 113 -15.03 8.38 13.51
N LEU A 114 -16.35 8.48 13.36
CA LEU A 114 -17.28 8.41 14.49
C LEU A 114 -17.13 7.11 15.27
N THR A 115 -17.19 5.97 14.60
CA THR A 115 -17.07 4.65 15.24
C THR A 115 -15.70 4.43 15.89
N ARG A 116 -14.63 5.03 15.33
CA ARG A 116 -13.27 4.91 15.87
C ARG A 116 -13.06 5.68 17.17
N PHE A 117 -13.64 6.87 17.28
CA PHE A 117 -13.32 7.82 18.36
C PHE A 117 -14.45 7.97 19.40
N ALA A 118 -15.67 7.48 19.13
CA ALA A 118 -16.77 7.53 20.10
C ALA A 118 -16.45 6.81 21.44
N ASP A 119 -15.67 5.72 21.41
CA ASP A 119 -15.25 5.00 22.62
C ASP A 119 -14.11 5.69 23.39
N HIS A 120 -13.62 6.82 22.88
CA HIS A 120 -12.66 7.66 23.57
C HIS A 120 -13.34 8.72 24.46
N LEU A 121 -14.63 8.98 24.25
CA LEU A 121 -15.42 9.86 25.11
C LEU A 121 -15.68 9.23 26.47
N LEU A 122 -15.74 10.08 27.49
CA LEU A 122 -16.07 9.69 28.86
C LEU A 122 -17.46 9.03 28.89
N PRO A 123 -17.57 7.73 29.25
CA PRO A 123 -18.86 7.05 29.25
C PRO A 123 -19.86 7.75 30.19
N GLY A 124 -21.06 8.00 29.71
CA GLY A 124 -22.14 8.64 30.49
C GLY A 124 -22.05 10.17 30.58
N LYS A 125 -20.90 10.80 30.31
CA LYS A 125 -20.70 12.25 30.52
C LYS A 125 -20.08 13.00 29.34
N GLY A 126 -19.35 12.31 28.46
CA GLY A 126 -18.62 12.93 27.36
C GLY A 126 -19.55 13.40 26.24
N PHE A 127 -19.18 14.50 25.58
CA PHE A 127 -19.97 15.11 24.51
C PHE A 127 -19.33 14.93 23.14
N LEU A 128 -20.15 14.54 22.16
CA LEU A 128 -19.78 14.53 20.75
C LEU A 128 -20.27 15.82 20.09
N PHE A 129 -19.41 16.49 19.34
CA PHE A 129 -19.78 17.49 18.32
C PHE A 129 -19.47 16.87 16.98
N PHE A 130 -20.50 16.53 16.24
CA PHE A 130 -20.36 15.90 14.94
C PHE A 130 -20.77 16.87 13.86
N LEU A 131 -19.77 17.53 13.27
CA LEU A 131 -19.95 18.50 12.20
C LEU A 131 -19.73 17.81 10.86
N VAL A 132 -20.81 17.53 10.14
CA VAL A 132 -20.78 16.77 8.89
C VAL A 132 -21.85 17.26 7.91
N PRO A 133 -21.75 16.95 6.60
CA PRO A 133 -22.85 17.16 5.67
C PRO A 133 -24.09 16.38 6.14
N CYS A 134 -25.27 16.98 6.03
CA CYS A 134 -26.53 16.39 6.49
C CYS A 134 -26.73 14.93 6.03
N HIS A 135 -26.44 14.65 4.75
CA HIS A 135 -26.61 13.33 4.14
C HIS A 135 -25.70 12.25 4.77
N ALA A 136 -24.59 12.62 5.41
CA ALA A 136 -23.66 11.68 6.04
C ALA A 136 -24.23 11.08 7.35
N LEU A 137 -25.23 11.74 7.96
CA LEU A 137 -25.90 11.25 9.17
C LEU A 137 -26.60 9.90 8.94
N ALA A 138 -27.12 9.64 7.74
CA ALA A 138 -27.85 8.40 7.44
C ALA A 138 -27.00 7.13 7.66
N ALA A 139 -25.70 7.19 7.34
CA ALA A 139 -24.77 6.08 7.55
C ALA A 139 -24.43 5.88 9.05
N SER A 140 -24.57 6.93 9.85
CA SER A 140 -24.25 6.93 11.29
C SER A 140 -25.46 6.75 12.21
N ALA A 141 -26.68 6.76 11.67
CA ALA A 141 -27.92 6.81 12.44
C ALA A 141 -28.03 5.70 13.51
N ASP A 142 -27.81 4.44 13.12
CA ASP A 142 -27.94 3.31 14.06
C ASP A 142 -26.85 3.36 15.14
N PHE A 143 -25.64 3.79 14.77
CA PHE A 143 -24.54 3.89 15.73
C PHE A 143 -24.76 5.04 16.72
N LEU A 144 -25.20 6.22 16.23
CA LEU A 144 -25.52 7.37 17.06
C LEU A 144 -26.61 7.02 18.06
N ALA A 145 -27.73 6.46 17.60
CA ALA A 145 -28.86 6.11 18.45
C ALA A 145 -28.58 4.99 19.46
N ARG A 146 -27.57 4.14 19.22
CA ARG A 146 -27.12 3.11 20.16
C ARG A 146 -26.11 3.62 21.18
N ASN A 147 -25.33 4.65 20.86
CA ASN A 147 -24.17 5.05 21.67
C ASN A 147 -24.32 6.42 22.34
N PHE A 148 -25.31 7.21 21.94
CA PHE A 148 -25.53 8.56 22.40
C PHE A 148 -27.01 8.79 22.76
N HIS A 149 -27.24 9.61 23.77
CA HIS A 149 -28.57 10.10 24.18
C HIS A 149 -28.57 11.63 24.18
N ASP A 150 -29.76 12.22 24.36
CA ASP A 150 -29.98 13.68 24.29
C ASP A 150 -29.37 14.24 22.99
N LEU A 151 -29.84 13.69 21.85
CA LEU A 151 -29.37 14.09 20.53
C LEU A 151 -30.10 15.33 20.05
N ARG A 152 -29.36 16.38 19.72
CA ARG A 152 -29.87 17.59 19.07
C ARG A 152 -29.05 17.90 17.83
N CYS A 153 -29.71 18.40 16.79
CA CYS A 153 -29.08 18.64 15.49
C CYS A 153 -29.54 20.00 14.96
N TRP A 154 -28.60 20.78 14.44
CA TRP A 154 -28.85 22.09 13.87
C TRP A 154 -28.22 22.21 12.49
N ARG A 155 -28.90 22.92 11.59
CA ARG A 155 -28.28 23.38 10.33
C ARG A 155 -27.48 24.65 10.59
N LEU A 156 -26.34 24.81 9.92
CA LEU A 156 -25.58 26.07 9.99
C LEU A 156 -26.36 27.23 9.37
N PRO A 157 -26.08 28.49 9.74
CA PRO A 157 -26.66 29.66 9.07
C PRO A 157 -26.10 29.88 7.67
N GLU A 158 -26.89 30.49 6.81
CA GLU A 158 -26.44 31.00 5.50
C GLU A 158 -25.40 32.11 5.69
N PRO A 159 -24.35 32.20 4.83
CA PRO A 159 -24.10 31.40 3.63
C PRO A 159 -23.36 30.07 3.90
N HIS A 160 -22.93 29.79 5.13
CA HIS A 160 -22.10 28.61 5.44
C HIS A 160 -22.79 27.28 5.14
N PHE A 161 -24.12 27.22 5.28
CA PHE A 161 -24.90 26.04 4.93
C PHE A 161 -24.88 25.72 3.43
N GLU A 162 -24.88 26.73 2.56
CA GLU A 162 -25.03 26.51 1.11
C GLU A 162 -23.87 25.71 0.50
N VAL A 163 -22.67 25.88 1.04
CA VAL A 163 -21.45 25.29 0.48
C VAL A 163 -21.37 23.79 0.72
N PHE A 164 -21.53 23.37 1.98
CA PHE A 164 -21.29 21.97 2.39
C PHE A 164 -22.52 21.27 2.95
N LYS A 165 -23.66 21.98 3.09
CA LYS A 165 -24.88 21.49 3.74
C LYS A 165 -24.60 20.88 5.11
N GLN A 166 -23.70 21.53 5.86
CA GLN A 166 -23.22 21.05 7.14
C GLN A 166 -24.28 21.20 8.21
N VAL A 167 -24.35 20.20 9.08
CA VAL A 167 -25.15 20.20 10.28
C VAL A 167 -24.24 19.90 11.47
N LEU A 168 -24.56 20.50 12.61
CA LEU A 168 -23.93 20.19 13.88
C LEU A 168 -24.87 19.28 14.66
N LEU A 169 -24.49 18.01 14.82
CA LEU A 169 -25.15 17.09 15.74
C LEU A 169 -24.37 17.04 17.05
N VAL A 170 -25.05 17.30 18.17
CA VAL A 170 -24.49 17.17 19.52
C VAL A 170 -25.21 16.04 20.25
N GLY A 171 -24.45 15.26 21.00
CA GLY A 171 -25.00 14.17 21.80
C GLY A 171 -24.12 13.79 22.98
N ARG A 172 -24.75 13.28 24.05
CA ARG A 172 -24.06 12.80 25.26
C ARG A 172 -23.76 11.31 25.15
N ARG A 173 -22.51 10.90 25.37
CA ARG A 173 -22.07 9.51 25.32
C ARG A 173 -22.83 8.71 26.35
N ALA A 174 -23.55 7.67 25.93
CA ALA A 174 -24.21 6.75 26.84
C ALA A 174 -23.18 5.92 27.63
N ALA A 175 -23.43 5.67 28.92
CA ALA A 175 -22.57 4.84 29.76
C ALA A 175 -22.56 3.36 29.30
N ARG A 176 -23.68 2.91 28.73
CA ARG A 176 -23.85 1.59 28.11
C ARG A 176 -24.61 1.75 26.78
N PRO A 177 -24.46 0.83 25.82
CA PRO A 177 -25.25 0.85 24.60
C PRO A 177 -26.76 0.85 24.88
N ILE A 178 -27.50 1.71 24.18
CA ILE A 178 -28.95 1.87 24.31
C ILE A 178 -29.63 0.81 23.43
N HIS A 179 -30.41 -0.07 24.04
CA HIS A 179 -31.19 -1.08 23.33
C HIS A 179 -32.30 -0.43 22.49
N GLY A 180 -32.61 -1.03 21.33
CA GLY A 180 -33.68 -0.55 20.43
C GLY A 180 -33.32 0.68 19.58
N ALA A 181 -32.28 1.44 19.91
CA ALA A 181 -31.79 2.59 19.13
C ALA A 181 -32.91 3.62 18.82
N PRO A 182 -33.61 4.17 19.84
CA PRO A 182 -34.87 4.89 19.69
C PRO A 182 -34.80 6.13 18.78
N HIS A 183 -33.63 6.76 18.69
CA HIS A 183 -33.42 7.97 17.88
C HIS A 183 -32.97 7.69 16.44
N ALA A 184 -32.82 6.44 16.02
CA ALA A 184 -32.25 6.12 14.69
C ALA A 184 -33.10 6.70 13.56
N ASN A 185 -34.43 6.61 13.66
CA ASN A 185 -35.35 7.15 12.66
C ASN A 185 -35.33 8.69 12.61
N ALA A 186 -35.18 9.35 13.76
CA ALA A 186 -35.04 10.80 13.81
C ALA A 186 -33.77 11.26 13.09
N VAL A 187 -32.62 10.59 13.35
CA VAL A 187 -31.35 10.89 12.68
C VAL A 187 -31.43 10.65 11.16
N ARG A 188 -32.13 9.58 10.73
CA ARG A 188 -32.37 9.33 9.29
C ARG A 188 -33.23 10.44 8.66
N ARG A 189 -34.25 10.93 9.37
CA ARG A 189 -35.09 12.04 8.91
C ARG A 189 -34.28 13.33 8.75
N TRP A 190 -33.44 13.67 9.73
CA TRP A 190 -32.52 14.82 9.64
C TRP A 190 -31.55 14.72 8.45
N ALA A 191 -31.14 13.50 8.08
CA ALA A 191 -30.27 13.28 6.93
C ALA A 191 -30.98 13.51 5.59
N LEU A 192 -32.29 13.24 5.53
CA LEU A 192 -33.11 13.33 4.31
C LEU A 192 -33.64 14.74 4.08
N ASP A 193 -34.08 15.41 5.14
CA ASP A 193 -34.69 16.73 5.07
C ASP A 193 -33.99 17.72 6.01
N PRO A 194 -32.90 18.38 5.55
CA PRO A 194 -32.18 19.36 6.34
C PRO A 194 -32.99 20.63 6.62
N SER A 195 -34.05 20.90 5.84
CA SER A 195 -34.90 22.08 6.04
C SER A 195 -35.75 21.96 7.29
N SER A 196 -36.01 20.72 7.74
CA SER A 196 -36.67 20.42 9.02
C SER A 196 -35.82 20.72 10.26
N LEU A 197 -34.52 20.99 10.09
CA LEU A 197 -33.62 21.25 11.21
C LEU A 197 -33.67 22.72 11.64
N PRO A 198 -33.66 22.99 12.97
CA PRO A 198 -33.54 24.34 13.48
C PRO A 198 -32.20 24.95 13.07
N LEU A 199 -32.19 26.28 12.88
CA LEU A 199 -30.96 27.05 12.64
C LEU A 199 -30.07 27.01 13.88
N LEU A 200 -28.75 26.92 13.69
CA LEU A 200 -27.80 27.13 14.78
C LEU A 200 -27.70 28.62 15.09
N GLU A 201 -28.44 29.06 16.11
CA GLU A 201 -28.42 30.44 16.61
C GLU A 201 -27.12 30.76 17.36
N GLU A 202 -26.76 32.04 17.42
CA GLU A 202 -25.57 32.53 18.12
C GLU A 202 -25.62 32.23 19.63
N ARG A 203 -26.83 32.22 20.21
CA ARG A 203 -27.06 31.88 21.62
C ARG A 203 -28.13 30.80 21.72
N CYS A 204 -27.79 29.70 22.39
CA CYS A 204 -28.73 28.61 22.64
C CYS A 204 -29.52 28.88 23.93
N SER A 205 -30.86 28.87 23.85
CA SER A 205 -31.76 29.09 24.98
C SER A 205 -31.72 27.95 26.03
N ASP A 206 -31.47 26.71 25.58
CA ASP A 206 -31.33 25.52 26.42
C ASP A 206 -29.95 24.86 26.21
N PRO A 207 -28.88 25.38 26.82
CA PRO A 207 -27.54 24.86 26.64
C PRO A 207 -27.32 23.56 27.42
N TYR A 208 -26.70 22.56 26.79
CA TYR A 208 -26.20 21.37 27.51
C TYR A 208 -25.30 21.73 28.69
N GLU A 209 -25.47 21.02 29.81
CA GLU A 209 -24.61 21.12 30.98
C GLU A 209 -23.53 20.05 30.96
N VAL A 210 -22.28 20.50 30.99
CA VAL A 210 -21.11 19.61 31.01
C VAL A 210 -20.73 19.35 32.45
N GLU A 211 -20.82 18.09 32.87
CA GLU A 211 -20.37 17.68 34.19
C GLU A 211 -18.85 17.48 34.20
N PRO A 212 -18.15 17.83 35.29
CA PRO A 212 -16.76 17.48 35.45
C PRO A 212 -16.57 15.95 35.50
N ALA A 213 -15.38 15.50 35.10
CA ALA A 213 -14.92 14.17 35.43
C ALA A 213 -14.64 14.16 36.94
N GLY A 214 -15.63 13.77 37.74
CA GLY A 214 -15.55 13.83 39.21
C GLY A 214 -14.40 13.02 39.81
N ASP A 215 -14.35 12.92 41.15
CA ASP A 215 -13.22 12.38 41.94
C ASP A 215 -12.86 10.89 41.73
N ASP A 216 -13.46 10.22 40.74
CA ASP A 216 -13.02 8.87 40.35
C ASP A 216 -11.64 8.96 39.68
N GLU A 217 -10.59 8.62 40.43
CA GLU A 217 -9.20 8.62 39.98
C GLU A 217 -8.97 7.83 38.67
N ARG A 218 -9.84 6.88 38.33
CA ARG A 218 -9.75 6.12 37.06
C ARG A 218 -10.26 6.93 35.86
N LEU A 219 -11.09 7.93 36.09
CA LEU A 219 -11.72 8.79 35.08
C LEU A 219 -11.17 10.23 35.09
N SER A 220 -10.41 10.63 36.11
CA SER A 220 -9.94 12.01 36.33
C SER A 220 -8.77 12.45 35.43
N TYR A 221 -8.11 11.52 34.73
CA TYR A 221 -7.00 11.85 33.83
C TYR A 221 -7.47 12.23 32.43
N ALA A 222 -6.97 13.38 31.94
CA ALA A 222 -7.11 13.76 30.54
C ALA A 222 -6.57 12.65 29.62
N ILE A 223 -7.32 12.38 28.54
CA ILE A 223 -6.95 11.39 27.55
C ILE A 223 -5.53 11.59 27.00
N ARG A 224 -4.79 10.49 26.89
CA ARG A 224 -3.45 10.44 26.29
C ARG A 224 -3.42 9.45 25.14
N TYR A 225 -2.63 9.79 24.13
CA TYR A 225 -2.39 8.92 22.99
C TYR A 225 -0.90 8.64 22.85
N GLN A 226 -0.62 7.51 22.23
CA GLN A 226 0.67 7.22 21.62
C GLN A 226 0.43 7.06 20.12
N LEU A 227 1.25 7.73 19.31
CA LEU A 227 1.28 7.50 17.87
C LEU A 227 2.21 6.29 17.63
N GLU A 228 1.69 5.25 16.98
CA GLU A 228 2.47 4.05 16.68
C GLU A 228 3.35 4.25 15.44
N ASP A 229 4.66 4.00 15.59
CA ASP A 229 5.62 3.97 14.49
C ASP A 229 5.52 2.64 13.73
N LEU A 230 5.69 2.70 12.40
CA LEU A 230 5.75 1.52 11.54
C LEU A 230 7.21 1.15 11.25
N ASP A 231 7.66 -0.05 11.68
CA ASP A 231 9.03 -0.52 11.40
C ASP A 231 9.20 -0.97 9.94
N THR A 232 9.51 0.01 9.11
CA THR A 232 9.75 -0.14 7.68
C THR A 232 11.06 -0.84 7.35
N SER A 233 12.07 -0.77 8.23
CA SER A 233 13.38 -1.39 7.99
C SER A 233 13.30 -2.90 8.12
N ALA A 234 12.61 -3.39 9.16
CA ALA A 234 12.30 -4.81 9.30
C ALA A 234 11.41 -5.30 8.15
N LEU A 235 10.43 -4.51 7.70
CA LEU A 235 9.58 -4.85 6.56
C LEU A 235 10.38 -5.01 5.26
N LEU A 236 11.26 -4.06 4.95
CA LEU A 236 12.07 -4.07 3.72
C LEU A 236 13.16 -5.16 3.75
N ALA A 237 13.73 -5.49 4.91
CA ALA A 237 14.74 -6.54 5.03
C ALA A 237 14.21 -7.94 4.63
N HIS A 238 12.90 -8.17 4.76
CA HIS A 238 12.26 -9.43 4.38
C HIS A 238 11.69 -9.41 2.95
N LEU A 239 11.61 -8.23 2.33
CA LEU A 239 11.14 -8.06 0.96
C LEU A 239 12.34 -8.14 0.02
N LYS A 240 12.53 -9.26 -0.67
CA LYS A 240 13.43 -9.36 -1.85
C LYS A 240 12.61 -9.12 -3.11
N PRO A 241 12.38 -7.87 -3.54
CA PRO A 241 11.71 -7.63 -4.82
C PRO A 241 12.54 -8.29 -5.91
N LEU A 242 11.94 -9.19 -6.70
CA LEU A 242 12.50 -9.81 -7.91
C LEU A 242 14.04 -9.68 -7.98
N ASP A 243 14.74 -10.36 -7.08
CA ASP A 243 16.21 -10.47 -7.06
C ASP A 243 16.65 -11.41 -8.19
N ASP A 244 16.08 -11.21 -9.38
CA ASP A 244 16.51 -11.82 -10.62
C ASP A 244 17.09 -10.69 -11.46
N PRO A 245 18.43 -10.62 -11.64
CA PRO A 245 19.08 -9.72 -12.58
C PRO A 245 18.62 -9.90 -14.05
N GLN A 246 17.61 -10.74 -14.30
CA GLN A 246 17.03 -11.05 -15.60
C GLN A 246 16.25 -9.92 -16.26
N ILE A 247 16.17 -8.71 -15.67
CA ILE A 247 15.69 -7.52 -16.40
C ILE A 247 16.82 -6.95 -17.26
N GLY A 248 17.20 -7.72 -18.28
CA GLY A 248 17.59 -7.23 -19.61
C GLY A 248 18.94 -6.54 -19.82
N PHE A 249 19.61 -5.98 -18.81
CA PHE A 249 20.78 -5.11 -19.06
C PHE A 249 22.12 -5.61 -18.51
N ASP A 250 22.13 -6.71 -17.75
CA ASP A 250 23.32 -7.18 -17.02
C ASP A 250 23.79 -8.57 -17.52
N ARG A 251 23.56 -8.91 -18.80
CA ARG A 251 23.85 -10.25 -19.30
C ARG A 251 25.35 -10.53 -19.33
N GLY A 252 25.85 -11.34 -18.39
CA GLY A 252 27.23 -11.84 -18.42
C GLY A 252 27.47 -12.80 -19.60
N ALA A 253 28.73 -12.97 -20.02
CA ALA A 253 29.12 -13.82 -21.16
C ALA A 253 28.54 -15.25 -21.12
N ARG A 254 28.31 -15.80 -19.92
CA ARG A 254 27.66 -17.12 -19.74
C ARG A 254 26.22 -17.16 -20.25
N GLN A 255 25.44 -16.08 -20.15
CA GLN A 255 24.07 -16.03 -20.67
C GLN A 255 24.02 -15.85 -22.20
N LEU A 256 25.09 -15.31 -22.81
CA LEU A 256 25.25 -15.28 -24.27
C LEU A 256 25.53 -16.67 -24.86
N LEU A 257 26.03 -17.62 -24.05
CA LEU A 257 26.38 -18.97 -24.45
C LEU A 257 25.23 -19.98 -24.25
N GLY A 258 24.01 -19.52 -23.94
CA GLY A 258 22.83 -20.39 -23.88
C GLY A 258 22.79 -21.35 -22.69
N VAL A 259 23.18 -20.88 -21.50
CA VAL A 259 23.00 -21.62 -20.24
C VAL A 259 21.50 -21.87 -19.99
N PRO A 260 21.08 -23.07 -19.56
CA PRO A 260 19.70 -23.35 -19.21
C PRO A 260 19.15 -22.38 -18.14
N THR A 261 17.95 -21.86 -18.36
CA THR A 261 17.24 -20.96 -17.45
C THR A 261 16.03 -21.69 -16.86
N PRO A 262 16.08 -22.17 -15.61
CA PRO A 262 15.00 -22.94 -15.03
C PRO A 262 13.67 -22.18 -14.97
N THR A 263 12.59 -22.83 -15.39
CA THR A 263 11.22 -22.29 -15.34
C THR A 263 10.41 -22.97 -14.24
N ALA A 264 9.32 -22.36 -13.79
CA ALA A 264 8.48 -22.94 -12.74
C ALA A 264 7.75 -24.21 -13.21
N VAL A 265 7.19 -24.15 -14.42
CA VAL A 265 6.45 -25.19 -15.12
C VAL A 265 6.84 -25.18 -16.60
N PRO A 266 6.63 -26.29 -17.35
CA PRO A 266 7.05 -26.37 -18.74
C PRO A 266 6.48 -25.21 -19.58
N PRO A 267 7.30 -24.55 -20.41
CA PRO A 267 6.79 -23.55 -21.35
C PRO A 267 5.83 -24.20 -22.35
N LYS A 268 4.81 -23.45 -22.77
CA LYS A 268 3.88 -23.90 -23.81
C LYS A 268 4.54 -23.83 -25.19
N PRO A 269 4.11 -24.64 -26.17
CA PRO A 269 4.61 -24.57 -27.54
C PRO A 269 4.53 -23.16 -28.14
N THR A 270 3.49 -22.39 -27.80
CA THR A 270 3.32 -20.99 -28.24
C THR A 270 4.44 -20.05 -27.79
N HIS A 271 5.21 -20.42 -26.76
CA HIS A 271 6.37 -19.63 -26.31
C HIS A 271 7.60 -19.82 -27.20
N ILE A 272 7.63 -20.80 -28.14
CA ILE A 272 8.77 -21.04 -29.04
C ILE A 272 9.10 -19.79 -29.87
N ALA A 273 8.08 -19.14 -30.44
CA ALA A 273 8.25 -17.90 -31.19
C ALA A 273 8.84 -16.78 -30.31
N ILE A 274 8.45 -16.70 -29.04
CA ILE A 274 8.97 -15.72 -28.08
C ILE A 274 10.44 -16.01 -27.75
N ALA A 275 10.79 -17.27 -27.52
CA ALA A 275 12.17 -17.68 -27.23
C ALA A 275 13.11 -17.44 -28.43
N LEU A 276 12.65 -17.76 -29.64
CA LEU A 276 13.34 -17.43 -30.89
C LEU A 276 13.59 -15.93 -31.01
N SER A 277 12.55 -15.12 -30.80
CA SER A 277 12.64 -13.66 -30.96
C SER A 277 13.47 -12.94 -29.90
N CYS A 278 13.52 -13.49 -28.68
CA CYS A 278 14.39 -12.99 -27.62
C CYS A 278 15.85 -13.47 -27.75
N GLY A 279 16.17 -14.22 -28.81
CA GLY A 279 17.50 -14.75 -29.08
C GLY A 279 17.94 -15.86 -28.12
N MET A 280 17.01 -16.50 -27.41
CA MET A 280 17.32 -17.54 -26.43
C MET A 280 17.78 -18.85 -27.08
N PHE A 281 17.49 -19.02 -28.37
CA PHE A 281 17.95 -20.16 -29.17
C PHE A 281 19.13 -19.83 -30.08
N ASN A 282 19.74 -18.65 -29.92
CA ASN A 282 20.85 -18.21 -30.77
C ASN A 282 22.01 -19.20 -30.68
N GLY A 283 22.41 -19.75 -31.83
CA GLY A 283 23.51 -20.71 -31.92
C GLY A 283 23.15 -22.13 -31.45
N LYS A 284 21.88 -22.43 -31.17
CA LYS A 284 21.42 -23.81 -30.94
C LYS A 284 21.20 -24.50 -32.30
N ARG A 285 21.68 -25.74 -32.41
CA ARG A 285 21.50 -26.60 -33.59
C ARG A 285 20.11 -27.18 -33.60
N LEU A 286 19.39 -27.01 -34.70
CA LEU A 286 18.08 -27.61 -34.95
C LEU A 286 18.20 -28.71 -35.99
N GLU A 287 17.56 -29.83 -35.69
CA GLU A 287 17.43 -30.97 -36.59
C GLU A 287 16.09 -30.88 -37.32
N PRO A 288 16.07 -31.11 -38.64
CA PRO A 288 14.86 -31.12 -39.43
C PRO A 288 13.96 -32.29 -39.04
N ASN A 289 12.64 -32.11 -39.17
CA ASN A 289 11.68 -33.19 -38.99
C ASN A 289 11.85 -34.29 -40.04
N ASP A 290 12.27 -33.91 -41.26
CA ASP A 290 12.60 -34.81 -42.37
C ASP A 290 14.02 -34.48 -42.89
N PRO A 291 15.05 -35.25 -42.47
CA PRO A 291 16.43 -35.06 -42.90
C PRO A 291 16.69 -35.27 -44.40
N SER A 292 15.75 -35.89 -45.14
CA SER A 292 15.90 -36.07 -46.59
C SER A 292 15.55 -34.80 -47.37
N ARG A 293 14.72 -33.92 -46.80
CA ARG A 293 14.25 -32.68 -47.43
C ARG A 293 15.01 -31.45 -46.99
N HIS A 294 15.42 -31.41 -45.73
CA HIS A 294 16.09 -30.24 -45.15
C HIS A 294 17.34 -30.66 -44.37
N PRO A 295 18.38 -29.81 -44.31
CA PRO A 295 19.58 -30.07 -43.52
C PRO A 295 19.42 -29.58 -42.07
N PRO A 296 20.33 -29.95 -41.16
CA PRO A 296 20.47 -29.28 -39.87
C PRO A 296 20.80 -27.80 -40.03
N ILE A 297 20.29 -26.96 -39.12
CA ILE A 297 20.49 -25.50 -39.16
C ILE A 297 20.90 -24.92 -37.81
N LEU A 298 21.50 -23.73 -37.83
CA LEU A 298 21.61 -22.86 -36.66
C LEU A 298 20.67 -21.68 -36.83
N VAL A 299 19.97 -21.29 -35.77
CA VAL A 299 19.05 -20.13 -35.80
C VAL A 299 19.62 -18.98 -34.99
N LYS A 300 19.39 -17.76 -35.49
CA LYS A 300 19.68 -16.51 -34.82
C LYS A 300 18.50 -15.56 -34.94
N GLY A 301 17.85 -15.28 -33.81
CA GLY A 301 16.86 -14.22 -33.68
C GLY A 301 17.48 -12.94 -33.15
N VAL A 302 17.19 -11.84 -33.84
CA VAL A 302 17.58 -10.48 -33.42
C VAL A 302 16.34 -9.61 -33.42
N PHE A 303 16.15 -8.90 -32.33
CA PHE A 303 15.09 -7.90 -32.21
C PHE A 303 15.67 -6.53 -32.55
N ARG A 304 15.21 -5.93 -33.65
CA ARG A 304 15.61 -4.59 -34.05
C ARG A 304 14.46 -3.63 -33.76
N ARG A 305 14.78 -2.47 -33.19
CA ARG A 305 13.81 -1.38 -33.09
C ARG A 305 13.94 -0.53 -34.33
N GLU A 306 12.89 -0.47 -35.12
CA GLU A 306 12.79 0.44 -36.25
C GLU A 306 11.94 1.64 -35.85
N ARG A 307 12.40 2.85 -36.17
CA ARG A 307 11.62 4.06 -35.95
C ARG A 307 10.73 4.28 -37.17
N THR A 308 9.43 4.10 -37.01
CA THR A 308 8.46 4.43 -38.05
C THR A 308 7.84 5.77 -37.73
N GLU A 309 7.90 6.71 -38.67
CA GLU A 309 7.19 7.98 -38.57
C GLU A 309 5.68 7.71 -38.73
N VAL A 310 4.87 8.08 -37.73
CA VAL A 310 3.42 7.75 -37.71
C VAL A 310 2.53 8.97 -37.78
N ALA A 311 3.06 10.16 -37.46
CA ALA A 311 2.34 11.42 -37.66
C ALA A 311 3.30 12.61 -37.79
N GLU A 312 2.94 13.56 -38.63
CA GLU A 312 3.58 14.86 -38.71
C GLU A 312 2.84 15.85 -37.79
N LYS A 313 3.58 16.62 -37.00
CA LYS A 313 3.05 17.79 -36.30
C LYS A 313 3.20 19.01 -37.20
N ARG A 314 2.09 19.69 -37.46
CA ARG A 314 2.04 20.97 -38.18
C ARG A 314 1.60 22.09 -37.25
N ASN A 315 2.15 23.29 -37.41
CA ASN A 315 1.66 24.50 -36.72
C ASN A 315 0.35 25.00 -37.35
N ALA A 316 -0.20 26.08 -36.79
CA ALA A 316 -1.44 26.69 -37.27
C ALA A 316 -1.29 27.25 -38.71
N GLU A 317 -0.06 27.56 -39.11
CA GLU A 317 0.31 28.04 -40.45
C GLU A 317 0.56 26.91 -41.47
N GLY A 318 0.42 25.64 -41.08
CA GLY A 318 0.53 24.47 -41.96
C GLY A 318 1.96 23.96 -42.21
N GLU A 319 2.97 24.56 -41.57
CA GLU A 319 4.37 24.18 -41.65
C GLU A 319 4.70 23.01 -40.71
N ARG A 320 5.58 22.11 -41.16
CA ARG A 320 5.98 20.90 -40.43
C ARG A 320 6.91 21.28 -39.26
N THR A 321 6.42 21.18 -38.03
CA THR A 321 7.17 21.54 -36.80
C THR A 321 7.78 20.35 -36.08
N GLY A 322 7.42 19.11 -36.44
CA GLY A 322 8.07 17.92 -35.91
C GLY A 322 7.44 16.61 -36.38
N VAL A 323 8.07 15.50 -36.01
CA VAL A 323 7.60 14.15 -36.34
C VAL A 323 7.33 13.36 -35.07
N VAL A 324 6.18 12.69 -35.03
CA VAL A 324 5.90 11.65 -34.04
C VAL A 324 6.33 10.32 -34.65
N ALA A 325 7.51 9.86 -34.23
CA ALA A 325 8.00 8.52 -34.55
C ALA A 325 7.64 7.54 -33.42
N VAL A 326 7.15 6.36 -33.79
CA VAL A 326 6.94 5.24 -32.85
C VAL A 326 7.99 4.19 -33.13
N GLU A 327 8.66 3.72 -32.06
CA GLU A 327 9.56 2.57 -32.16
C GLU A 327 8.72 1.30 -32.34
N ARG A 328 8.76 0.74 -33.54
CA ARG A 328 8.16 -0.56 -33.83
C ARG A 328 9.22 -1.65 -33.66
N PRO A 329 8.93 -2.67 -32.85
CA PRO A 329 9.77 -3.84 -32.78
C PRO A 329 9.66 -4.68 -34.06
N GLN A 330 10.79 -4.98 -34.69
CA GLN A 330 10.88 -5.93 -35.80
C GLN A 330 11.73 -7.14 -35.39
N LEU A 331 11.20 -8.33 -35.60
CA LEU A 331 11.91 -9.59 -35.41
C LEU A 331 12.61 -9.95 -36.71
N ILE A 332 13.93 -10.10 -36.67
CA ILE A 332 14.72 -10.64 -37.77
C ILE A 332 15.18 -12.04 -37.36
N LEU A 333 14.71 -13.06 -38.10
CA LEU A 333 15.19 -14.44 -37.94
C LEU A 333 16.13 -14.76 -39.10
N THR A 334 17.34 -15.18 -38.76
CA THR A 334 18.32 -15.67 -39.72
C THR A 334 18.63 -17.12 -39.40
N ILE A 335 18.66 -17.96 -40.42
CA ILE A 335 19.11 -19.34 -40.32
C ILE A 335 20.45 -19.49 -41.05
N LEU A 336 21.31 -20.35 -40.52
CA LEU A 336 22.53 -20.81 -41.16
C LEU A 336 22.36 -22.30 -41.45
N ARG A 337 22.42 -22.65 -42.73
CA ARG A 337 22.44 -24.04 -43.18
C ARG A 337 23.77 -24.68 -42.86
N LEU A 338 23.79 -25.87 -42.25
CA LEU A 338 25.04 -26.55 -41.87
C LEU A 338 25.63 -27.44 -42.97
N ASP A 339 24.90 -27.69 -44.04
CA ASP A 339 25.38 -28.40 -45.23
C ASP A 339 26.12 -27.47 -46.20
N THR A 340 25.59 -26.27 -46.46
CA THR A 340 26.17 -25.31 -47.40
C THR A 340 26.89 -24.12 -46.73
N PHE A 341 26.65 -23.88 -45.44
CA PHE A 341 27.09 -22.70 -44.71
C PHE A 341 26.49 -21.38 -45.22
N ASP A 342 25.35 -21.44 -45.92
CA ASP A 342 24.63 -20.26 -46.38
C ASP A 342 23.70 -19.68 -45.32
N PHE A 343 23.64 -18.34 -45.29
CA PHE A 343 22.70 -17.60 -44.46
C PHE A 343 21.43 -17.26 -45.23
N HIS A 344 20.27 -17.52 -44.62
CA HIS A 344 18.97 -17.07 -45.13
C HIS A 344 18.26 -16.25 -44.06
N THR A 345 17.78 -15.07 -44.43
CA THR A 345 16.90 -14.26 -43.56
C THR A 345 15.46 -14.60 -43.91
N LEU A 346 14.69 -15.03 -42.90
CA LEU A 346 13.30 -15.41 -43.09
C LEU A 346 12.44 -14.18 -43.35
N LEU A 347 11.43 -14.35 -44.20
CA LEU A 347 10.47 -13.32 -44.55
C LEU A 347 9.48 -13.06 -43.41
N ASP A 348 8.99 -11.81 -43.35
CA ASP A 348 7.92 -11.43 -42.43
C ASP A 348 6.60 -12.08 -42.87
N GLY A 349 6.00 -12.88 -41.99
CA GLY A 349 4.75 -13.58 -42.29
C GLY A 349 4.34 -14.54 -41.17
N THR A 350 3.03 -14.71 -40.99
CA THR A 350 2.44 -15.61 -39.97
C THR A 350 1.90 -16.91 -40.55
N LEU A 351 1.91 -17.06 -41.87
CA LEU A 351 1.43 -18.25 -42.57
C LEU A 351 2.61 -18.95 -43.25
N PRO A 352 2.67 -20.29 -43.21
CA PRO A 352 3.72 -21.04 -43.87
C PRO A 352 3.57 -20.95 -45.39
N HIS A 353 4.69 -20.72 -46.08
CA HIS A 353 4.76 -20.72 -47.54
C HIS A 353 4.80 -22.15 -48.12
N GLY A 354 5.26 -23.14 -47.35
CA GLY A 354 5.12 -24.58 -47.63
C GLY A 354 6.09 -25.17 -48.68
N GLY A 355 7.07 -24.40 -49.17
CA GLY A 355 8.08 -24.86 -50.15
C GLY A 355 9.44 -25.17 -49.52
N ASP A 356 10.32 -25.86 -50.26
CA ASP A 356 11.63 -26.30 -49.75
C ASP A 356 12.74 -25.24 -49.82
N ASN A 357 12.49 -24.11 -50.50
CA ASN A 357 13.47 -23.04 -50.66
C ASN A 357 13.54 -22.14 -49.41
N PRO A 358 14.66 -22.14 -48.64
CA PRO A 358 14.74 -21.39 -47.40
C PRO A 358 14.70 -19.87 -47.56
N SER A 359 14.98 -19.34 -48.75
CA SER A 359 14.87 -17.90 -49.03
C SER A 359 13.44 -17.38 -49.08
N LEU A 360 12.45 -18.28 -49.16
CA LEU A 360 11.02 -17.95 -49.15
C LEU A 360 10.33 -18.30 -47.84
N TRP A 361 11.08 -18.85 -46.87
CA TRP A 361 10.52 -19.28 -45.61
C TRP A 361 10.17 -18.11 -44.71
N THR A 362 9.09 -18.30 -43.96
CA THR A 362 8.68 -17.46 -42.83
C THR A 362 9.05 -18.13 -41.51
N ALA A 363 8.81 -17.44 -40.39
CA ALA A 363 8.91 -18.05 -39.06
C ALA A 363 7.97 -19.28 -38.89
N ALA A 364 6.81 -19.29 -39.57
CA ALA A 364 5.86 -20.39 -39.52
C ALA A 364 6.39 -21.65 -40.23
N ASP A 365 7.10 -21.48 -41.34
CA ASP A 365 7.77 -22.58 -42.06
C ASP A 365 8.87 -23.21 -41.19
N LEU A 366 9.71 -22.37 -40.57
CA LEU A 366 10.74 -22.84 -39.64
C LEU A 366 10.14 -23.67 -38.49
N ILE A 367 9.05 -23.19 -37.88
CA ILE A 367 8.37 -23.93 -36.82
C ILE A 367 7.82 -25.24 -37.37
N THR A 368 7.20 -25.24 -38.54
CA THR A 368 6.59 -26.45 -39.15
C THR A 368 7.64 -27.52 -39.47
N PHE A 369 8.79 -27.14 -40.01
CA PHE A 369 9.82 -28.08 -40.43
C PHE A 369 10.76 -28.54 -39.31
N TYR A 370 10.81 -27.83 -38.17
CA TYR A 370 11.75 -28.09 -37.08
C TYR A 370 11.08 -28.16 -35.68
N ASP A 371 9.75 -28.28 -35.58
CA ASP A 371 9.01 -28.22 -34.29
C ASP A 371 9.54 -29.22 -33.23
N ARG A 372 9.89 -30.45 -33.61
CA ARG A 372 10.41 -31.48 -32.69
C ARG A 372 11.73 -31.05 -32.06
N SER A 373 12.64 -30.52 -32.89
CA SER A 373 13.93 -30.04 -32.41
C SER A 373 13.79 -28.76 -31.60
N LEU A 374 12.92 -27.84 -32.03
CA LEU A 374 12.57 -26.62 -31.28
C LEU A 374 11.98 -26.92 -29.90
N ALA A 375 11.09 -27.91 -29.79
CA ALA A 375 10.53 -28.35 -28.51
C ALA A 375 11.59 -28.98 -27.59
N ARG A 376 12.53 -29.74 -28.16
CA ARG A 376 13.68 -30.29 -27.42
C ARG A 376 14.57 -29.17 -26.89
N VAL A 377 14.99 -28.24 -27.76
CA VAL A 377 15.81 -27.08 -27.39
C VAL A 377 15.08 -26.22 -26.35
N MET A 378 13.77 -26.02 -26.47
CA MET A 378 12.98 -25.31 -25.46
C MET A 378 13.08 -25.99 -24.09
N THR A 379 12.97 -27.32 -24.03
CA THR A 379 13.03 -28.09 -22.78
C THR A 379 14.44 -28.07 -22.17
N GLU A 380 15.47 -28.22 -22.99
CA GLU A 380 16.89 -28.12 -22.57
C GLU A 380 17.24 -26.71 -22.09
N GLN A 381 16.74 -25.68 -22.78
CA GLN A 381 17.00 -24.28 -22.47
C GLN A 381 16.18 -23.80 -21.26
N PHE A 382 15.01 -24.38 -21.01
CA PHE A 382 14.10 -23.96 -19.95
C PHE A 382 13.61 -25.13 -19.10
N PRO A 383 14.51 -25.84 -18.40
CA PRO A 383 14.14 -27.02 -17.63
C PRO A 383 13.11 -26.65 -16.55
N PRO A 384 11.96 -27.35 -16.47
CA PRO A 384 10.91 -27.03 -15.51
C PRO A 384 11.24 -27.56 -14.12
N LEU A 385 10.97 -26.76 -13.10
CA LEU A 385 11.08 -27.16 -11.70
C LEU A 385 9.94 -28.10 -11.27
N HIS A 386 8.75 -27.92 -11.86
CA HIS A 386 7.60 -28.80 -11.69
C HIS A 386 7.01 -29.14 -13.04
N ASP A 387 7.19 -30.37 -13.51
CA ASP A 387 6.47 -30.91 -14.66
C ASP A 387 5.18 -31.62 -14.19
N PRO A 388 3.98 -31.15 -14.59
CA PRO A 388 2.72 -31.83 -14.29
C PRO A 388 2.61 -33.28 -14.82
N LYS A 389 3.36 -33.61 -15.88
CA LYS A 389 3.39 -34.93 -16.51
C LYS A 389 4.28 -35.92 -15.77
N ASP A 390 5.27 -35.44 -15.02
CA ASP A 390 6.15 -36.27 -14.21
C ASP A 390 5.47 -36.59 -12.86
N GLU A 391 4.99 -37.83 -12.72
CA GLU A 391 4.33 -38.28 -11.50
C GLU A 391 5.30 -38.44 -10.33
N ALA A 392 6.56 -38.79 -10.60
CA ALA A 392 7.60 -38.93 -9.58
C ALA A 392 8.00 -37.58 -8.99
N ALA A 393 7.87 -36.50 -9.76
CA ALA A 393 8.12 -35.13 -9.30
C ALA A 393 6.97 -34.51 -8.48
N ARG A 394 5.90 -35.27 -8.15
CA ARG A 394 4.78 -34.77 -7.35
C ARG A 394 5.07 -34.80 -5.85
N ILE A 395 4.55 -33.81 -5.13
CA ILE A 395 4.59 -33.75 -3.66
C ILE A 395 3.16 -33.85 -3.10
N ALA A 396 3.02 -34.49 -1.95
CA ALA A 396 1.73 -34.52 -1.26
C ALA A 396 1.43 -33.16 -0.60
N LEU A 397 0.35 -32.51 -1.05
CA LEU A 397 -0.17 -31.29 -0.43
C LEU A 397 -0.88 -31.57 0.91
N PRO A 398 -1.04 -30.58 1.79
CA PRO A 398 -1.81 -30.73 3.01
C PRO A 398 -3.28 -31.07 2.71
N ALA A 399 -3.88 -31.95 3.51
CA ALA A 399 -5.29 -32.24 3.43
C ALA A 399 -6.09 -31.08 4.04
N LEU A 400 -6.82 -30.35 3.21
CA LEU A 400 -7.71 -29.25 3.60
C LEU A 400 -9.13 -29.54 3.10
N PRO A 401 -10.18 -28.93 3.70
CA PRO A 401 -11.57 -29.23 3.37
C PRO A 401 -11.91 -29.01 1.89
N ARG A 402 -11.45 -27.89 1.32
CA ARG A 402 -11.63 -27.59 -0.09
C ARG A 402 -10.49 -28.21 -0.90
N ARG A 403 -10.74 -29.26 -1.68
CA ARG A 403 -9.71 -29.87 -2.55
C ARG A 403 -9.46 -29.01 -3.80
N PRO A 404 -8.18 -28.80 -4.18
CA PRO A 404 -7.85 -28.08 -5.40
C PRO A 404 -8.18 -28.94 -6.62
N TYR A 405 -8.56 -28.29 -7.73
CA TYR A 405 -8.58 -28.97 -9.03
C TYR A 405 -7.16 -29.34 -9.47
N ARG A 406 -7.03 -30.30 -10.39
CA ARG A 406 -5.73 -30.79 -10.88
C ARG A 406 -4.77 -29.66 -11.31
N ALA A 407 -5.25 -28.67 -12.06
CA ALA A 407 -4.41 -27.55 -12.48
C ALA A 407 -3.95 -26.66 -11.30
N GLN A 408 -4.82 -26.48 -10.31
CA GLN A 408 -4.51 -25.72 -9.09
C GLN A 408 -3.47 -26.45 -8.24
N ASP A 409 -3.61 -27.76 -8.13
CA ASP A 409 -2.68 -28.64 -7.42
C ASP A 409 -1.26 -28.50 -7.97
N HIS A 410 -1.09 -28.62 -9.29
CA HIS A 410 0.21 -28.42 -9.95
C HIS A 410 0.79 -27.01 -9.72
N ALA A 411 -0.06 -25.97 -9.75
CA ALA A 411 0.39 -24.60 -9.49
C ALA A 411 0.86 -24.41 -8.03
N ILE A 412 0.16 -25.00 -7.05
CA ILE A 412 0.56 -24.97 -5.64
C ILE A 412 1.90 -25.68 -5.46
N GLN A 413 2.07 -26.86 -6.05
CA GLN A 413 3.32 -27.61 -5.99
C GLN A 413 4.49 -26.83 -6.59
N ALA A 414 4.31 -26.23 -7.77
CA ALA A 414 5.31 -25.38 -8.41
C ALA A 414 5.71 -24.19 -7.52
N CYS A 415 4.73 -23.53 -6.86
CA CYS A 415 5.01 -22.45 -5.91
C CYS A 415 5.87 -22.92 -4.74
N LEU A 416 5.56 -24.07 -4.13
CA LEU A 416 6.33 -24.60 -3.01
C LEU A 416 7.76 -24.95 -3.40
N LYS A 417 7.97 -25.51 -4.60
CA LYS A 417 9.32 -25.78 -5.11
C LYS A 417 10.12 -24.49 -5.38
N LEU A 418 9.48 -23.46 -5.94
CA LEU A 418 10.12 -22.15 -6.13
C LEU A 418 10.57 -21.54 -4.80
N ILE A 419 9.71 -21.60 -3.78
CA ILE A 419 10.04 -21.10 -2.43
C ILE A 419 11.19 -21.92 -1.82
N ALA A 420 11.24 -23.24 -2.05
CA ALA A 420 12.36 -24.06 -1.60
C ALA A 420 13.70 -23.67 -2.24
N GLN A 421 13.69 -23.10 -3.44
CA GLN A 421 14.86 -22.53 -4.10
C GLN A 421 15.15 -21.08 -3.70
N GLY A 422 14.45 -20.53 -2.71
CA GLY A 422 14.61 -19.15 -2.27
C GLY A 422 14.02 -18.11 -3.23
N ARG A 423 13.13 -18.53 -4.16
CA ARG A 423 12.45 -17.64 -5.10
C ARG A 423 11.05 -17.28 -4.61
N ASN A 424 10.57 -16.09 -4.98
CA ASN A 424 9.22 -15.61 -4.68
C ASN A 424 8.26 -15.97 -5.83
N PRO A 425 7.29 -16.88 -5.64
CA PRO A 425 6.37 -17.27 -6.69
C PRO A 425 5.34 -16.18 -6.98
N ASN A 426 5.13 -15.87 -8.26
CA ASN A 426 4.07 -14.99 -8.72
C ASN A 426 2.98 -15.81 -9.41
N LEU A 427 1.81 -15.92 -8.76
CA LEU A 427 0.67 -16.64 -9.30
C LEU A 427 -0.27 -15.67 -10.02
N VAL A 428 -0.27 -15.71 -11.35
CA VAL A 428 -1.13 -14.89 -12.21
C VAL A 428 -2.11 -15.79 -12.94
N ALA A 429 -3.41 -15.48 -12.85
CA ALA A 429 -4.46 -16.23 -13.52
C ALA A 429 -5.74 -15.40 -13.67
N GLU A 430 -6.67 -15.86 -14.51
CA GLU A 430 -7.98 -15.23 -14.74
C GLU A 430 -8.89 -15.30 -13.51
N VAL A 431 -9.88 -14.42 -13.43
CA VAL A 431 -10.89 -14.45 -12.36
C VAL A 431 -11.63 -15.80 -12.38
N GLY A 432 -11.95 -16.36 -11.21
CA GLY A 432 -12.64 -17.65 -11.11
C GLY A 432 -11.75 -18.90 -11.11
N THR A 433 -10.48 -18.80 -11.52
CA THR A 433 -9.53 -19.94 -11.55
C THR A 433 -9.07 -20.46 -10.18
N GLY A 434 -9.49 -19.83 -9.07
CA GLY A 434 -9.14 -20.25 -7.71
C GLY A 434 -7.77 -19.75 -7.21
N LYS A 435 -7.29 -18.60 -7.71
CA LYS A 435 -6.05 -17.94 -7.21
C LYS A 435 -5.99 -17.83 -5.69
N SER A 436 -7.07 -17.39 -5.08
CA SER A 436 -7.18 -17.25 -3.63
C SER A 436 -7.03 -18.60 -2.92
N THR A 437 -7.70 -19.64 -3.44
CA THR A 437 -7.55 -21.02 -2.95
C THR A 437 -6.11 -21.50 -3.05
N MET A 438 -5.45 -21.32 -4.21
CA MET A 438 -4.05 -21.72 -4.41
C MET A 438 -3.10 -21.01 -3.45
N SER A 439 -3.24 -19.69 -3.27
CA SER A 439 -2.43 -18.92 -2.32
C SER A 439 -2.63 -19.36 -0.87
N LEU A 440 -3.87 -19.63 -0.46
CA LEU A 440 -4.19 -20.14 0.88
C LEU A 440 -3.65 -21.57 1.10
N TYR A 441 -3.60 -22.40 0.06
CA TYR A 441 -2.96 -23.71 0.11
C TYR A 441 -1.45 -23.61 0.31
N VAL A 442 -0.77 -22.73 -0.42
CA VAL A 442 0.67 -22.47 -0.24
C VAL A 442 0.93 -21.98 1.19
N MET A 443 0.14 -21.02 1.68
CA MET A 443 0.22 -20.57 3.07
C MET A 443 0.05 -21.73 4.06
N ALA A 444 -1.00 -22.53 3.90
CA ALA A 444 -1.29 -23.64 4.80
C ALA A 444 -0.14 -24.66 4.79
N ALA A 445 0.43 -24.99 3.64
CA ALA A 445 1.59 -25.87 3.53
C ALA A 445 2.83 -25.34 4.28
N LEU A 446 2.98 -24.02 4.37
CA LEU A 446 4.09 -23.36 5.09
C LEU A 446 3.77 -23.03 6.55
N SER A 447 2.56 -23.34 7.02
CA SER A 447 2.15 -23.12 8.41
C SER A 447 2.96 -23.98 9.40
N PRO A 448 3.14 -23.54 10.66
CA PRO A 448 3.90 -24.29 11.67
C PRO A 448 3.49 -25.76 11.81
N GLN A 449 2.19 -26.03 11.71
CA GLN A 449 1.63 -27.37 11.91
C GLN A 449 1.93 -28.29 10.73
N ARG A 450 2.01 -27.76 9.51
CA ARG A 450 2.07 -28.54 8.26
C ARG A 450 3.47 -28.52 7.61
N LEU A 451 4.30 -27.53 7.94
CA LEU A 451 5.65 -27.36 7.39
C LEU A 451 6.55 -28.61 7.50
N PRO A 452 6.58 -29.39 8.61
CA PRO A 452 7.41 -30.59 8.68
C PRO A 452 7.08 -31.62 7.58
N ARG A 453 5.79 -31.78 7.26
CA ARG A 453 5.33 -32.67 6.19
C ARG A 453 5.76 -32.13 4.82
N THR A 454 5.54 -30.85 4.55
CA THR A 454 5.95 -30.21 3.30
C THR A 454 7.46 -30.29 3.08
N ARG A 455 8.27 -30.10 4.13
CA ARG A 455 9.73 -30.30 4.07
C ARG A 455 10.11 -31.73 3.69
N ARG A 456 9.45 -32.72 4.27
CA ARG A 456 9.71 -34.13 3.96
C ARG A 456 9.40 -34.43 2.49
N GLU A 457 8.26 -33.96 1.97
CA GLU A 457 7.89 -34.20 0.58
C GLU A 457 8.86 -33.53 -0.40
N LEU A 458 9.30 -32.30 -0.13
CA LEU A 458 10.27 -31.60 -0.98
C LEU A 458 11.67 -32.25 -0.93
N ARG A 459 12.09 -32.78 0.22
CA ARG A 459 13.36 -33.51 0.35
C ARG A 459 13.40 -34.82 -0.45
N LYS A 460 12.26 -35.49 -0.64
CA LYS A 460 12.18 -36.68 -1.53
C LYS A 460 12.62 -36.35 -2.96
N LEU A 461 12.43 -35.10 -3.37
CA LEU A 461 12.83 -34.59 -4.69
C LEU A 461 14.24 -34.00 -4.71
N GLY A 462 15.04 -34.19 -3.64
CA GLY A 462 16.39 -33.63 -3.54
C GLY A 462 16.44 -32.11 -3.35
N LEU A 463 15.32 -31.44 -3.09
CA LEU A 463 15.28 -29.99 -2.88
C LEU A 463 15.68 -29.64 -1.44
N ASP A 464 16.53 -28.61 -1.28
CA ASP A 464 16.90 -28.10 0.04
C ASP A 464 15.74 -27.35 0.71
N ALA A 465 14.92 -28.11 1.44
CA ALA A 465 13.77 -27.59 2.16
C ALA A 465 14.13 -26.90 3.50
N ARG A 466 15.42 -26.74 3.84
CA ARG A 466 15.85 -26.02 5.06
C ARG A 466 15.51 -24.53 4.96
N ALA A 467 15.63 -23.97 3.76
CA ALA A 467 15.35 -22.57 3.46
C ALA A 467 13.85 -22.20 3.46
N LEU A 468 12.94 -23.19 3.54
CA LEU A 468 11.50 -22.90 3.56
C LEU A 468 11.12 -22.03 4.77
N PRO A 469 10.43 -20.89 4.54
CA PRO A 469 10.00 -20.02 5.61
C PRO A 469 8.89 -20.67 6.44
N ARG A 470 8.93 -20.48 7.75
CA ARG A 470 7.83 -20.84 8.65
C ARG A 470 6.83 -19.68 8.69
N VAL A 471 5.73 -19.83 7.96
CA VAL A 471 4.73 -18.76 7.81
C VAL A 471 3.72 -18.86 8.96
N ARG A 472 3.86 -17.96 9.95
CA ARG A 472 2.89 -17.85 11.08
C ARG A 472 1.75 -16.89 10.78
N ARG A 473 2.02 -15.86 9.99
CA ARG A 473 1.12 -14.75 9.68
C ARG A 473 1.17 -14.47 8.19
N THR A 474 0.02 -14.25 7.57
CA THR A 474 -0.12 -13.96 6.14
C THR A 474 -0.91 -12.69 5.95
N LEU A 475 -0.39 -11.79 5.11
CA LEU A 475 -1.06 -10.57 4.72
C LEU A 475 -1.64 -10.71 3.32
N ILE A 476 -2.94 -10.51 3.20
CA ILE A 476 -3.69 -10.51 1.93
C ILE A 476 -4.01 -9.06 1.60
N LEU A 477 -3.45 -8.53 0.52
CA LEU A 477 -3.83 -7.22 -0.01
C LEU A 477 -4.87 -7.40 -1.11
N CYS A 478 -6.05 -6.79 -0.94
CA CYS A 478 -7.13 -6.90 -1.93
C CYS A 478 -7.92 -5.59 -2.12
N PRO A 479 -8.60 -5.41 -3.27
CA PRO A 479 -9.63 -4.39 -3.39
C PRO A 479 -10.65 -4.45 -2.24
N PRO A 480 -11.14 -3.30 -1.74
CA PRO A 480 -12.08 -3.25 -0.61
C PRO A 480 -13.34 -4.10 -0.77
N HIS A 481 -13.90 -4.22 -1.98
CA HIS A 481 -15.09 -5.06 -2.22
C HIS A 481 -14.81 -6.57 -2.11
N LEU A 482 -13.54 -6.98 -2.02
CA LEU A 482 -13.14 -8.39 -1.86
C LEU A 482 -12.81 -8.77 -0.40
N LEU A 483 -12.93 -7.87 0.57
CA LEU A 483 -12.62 -8.17 1.98
C LEU A 483 -13.45 -9.36 2.50
N THR A 484 -14.76 -9.34 2.27
CA THR A 484 -15.68 -10.41 2.66
C THR A 484 -15.41 -11.69 1.87
N SER A 485 -15.15 -11.56 0.56
CA SER A 485 -14.84 -12.70 -0.31
C SER A 485 -13.58 -13.44 0.16
N TRP A 486 -12.49 -12.72 0.45
CA TRP A 486 -11.26 -13.31 1.00
C TRP A 486 -11.47 -13.94 2.38
N THR A 487 -12.28 -13.32 3.23
CA THR A 487 -12.60 -13.88 4.55
C THR A 487 -13.37 -15.20 4.43
N ASN A 488 -14.33 -15.27 3.50
CA ASN A 488 -15.11 -16.48 3.25
C ASN A 488 -14.26 -17.58 2.60
N GLU A 489 -13.40 -17.22 1.65
CA GLU A 489 -12.49 -18.17 1.01
C GLU A 489 -11.48 -18.73 2.01
N ALA A 490 -10.92 -17.89 2.88
CA ALA A 490 -10.05 -18.33 3.97
C ALA A 490 -10.75 -19.33 4.89
N LYS A 491 -11.99 -19.06 5.31
CA LYS A 491 -12.80 -20.00 6.11
C LYS A 491 -13.08 -21.32 5.38
N ALA A 492 -13.29 -21.28 4.06
CA ALA A 492 -13.57 -22.47 3.27
C ALA A 492 -12.33 -23.36 3.05
N VAL A 493 -11.15 -22.76 2.89
CA VAL A 493 -9.91 -23.48 2.58
C VAL A 493 -9.13 -23.85 3.85
N VAL A 494 -9.05 -22.96 4.83
CA VAL A 494 -8.26 -23.14 6.06
C VAL A 494 -9.13 -22.71 7.26
N PRO A 495 -10.14 -23.51 7.65
CA PRO A 495 -11.13 -23.11 8.68
C PRO A 495 -10.51 -22.90 10.06
N ASP A 496 -9.34 -23.51 10.31
CA ASP A 496 -8.53 -23.37 11.52
C ASP A 496 -7.79 -22.02 11.60
N ALA A 497 -7.69 -21.26 10.50
CA ALA A 497 -7.02 -19.97 10.49
C ALA A 497 -7.98 -18.85 10.92
N ARG A 498 -7.55 -18.06 11.92
CA ARG A 498 -8.25 -16.84 12.33
C ARG A 498 -7.95 -15.73 11.33
N VAL A 499 -9.01 -15.06 10.89
CA VAL A 499 -8.94 -13.98 9.90
C VAL A 499 -9.22 -12.64 10.58
N LYS A 500 -8.31 -11.68 10.41
CA LYS A 500 -8.43 -10.31 10.90
C LYS A 500 -8.40 -9.32 9.74
N ILE A 501 -9.48 -8.56 9.56
CA ILE A 501 -9.47 -7.42 8.64
C ILE A 501 -8.68 -6.27 9.29
N LEU A 502 -7.66 -5.77 8.59
CA LEU A 502 -6.82 -4.67 9.05
C LEU A 502 -7.46 -3.33 8.70
N ARG A 503 -7.82 -2.56 9.73
CA ARG A 503 -8.37 -1.20 9.62
C ARG A 503 -7.44 -0.14 10.23
N ARG A 504 -6.51 -0.54 11.11
CA ARG A 504 -5.47 0.26 11.77
C ARG A 504 -4.23 -0.62 12.06
N PRO A 505 -3.02 -0.06 12.26
CA PRO A 505 -1.82 -0.85 12.55
C PRO A 505 -1.95 -1.72 13.79
N ALA A 506 -2.56 -1.22 14.87
CA ALA A 506 -2.84 -2.00 16.09
C ALA A 506 -3.62 -3.31 15.82
N ASP A 507 -4.32 -3.45 14.68
CA ASP A 507 -4.95 -4.72 14.32
C ASP A 507 -3.93 -5.83 13.99
N LEU A 508 -2.66 -5.50 13.72
CA LEU A 508 -1.55 -6.46 13.54
C LEU A 508 -1.13 -7.15 14.85
N GLU A 509 -1.54 -6.60 15.99
CA GLU A 509 -1.31 -7.21 17.31
C GLU A 509 -2.33 -8.32 17.62
N ALA A 510 -3.47 -8.34 16.92
CA ALA A 510 -4.47 -9.37 17.10
C ALA A 510 -3.86 -10.76 16.83
N ASP A 511 -4.22 -11.76 17.65
CA ASP A 511 -3.73 -13.12 17.42
C ASP A 511 -4.50 -13.78 16.26
N ALA A 512 -4.00 -13.57 15.05
CA ALA A 512 -4.55 -14.11 13.81
C ALA A 512 -3.45 -14.64 12.88
N GLU A 513 -3.79 -15.67 12.10
CA GLU A 513 -2.94 -16.26 11.07
C GLU A 513 -3.09 -15.52 9.73
N ILE A 514 -4.26 -14.98 9.43
CA ILE A 514 -4.56 -14.28 8.17
C ILE A 514 -5.00 -12.85 8.46
N TYR A 515 -4.31 -11.90 7.87
CA TYR A 515 -4.64 -10.48 7.91
C TYR A 515 -5.08 -10.03 6.52
N VAL A 516 -6.25 -9.40 6.41
CA VAL A 516 -6.77 -8.91 5.13
C VAL A 516 -6.73 -7.39 5.14
N LEU A 517 -5.92 -6.81 4.26
CA LEU A 517 -5.74 -5.38 4.09
C LEU A 517 -6.33 -4.92 2.77
N SER A 518 -7.07 -3.83 2.82
CA SER A 518 -7.65 -3.24 1.64
C SER A 518 -6.65 -2.31 0.90
N ARG A 519 -6.46 -2.52 -0.41
CA ARG A 519 -5.55 -1.74 -1.27
C ARG A 519 -5.84 -0.24 -1.26
N GLU A 520 -7.10 0.17 -1.11
CA GLU A 520 -7.49 1.58 -1.18
C GLU A 520 -7.65 2.25 0.18
N LYS A 521 -7.77 1.46 1.25
CA LYS A 521 -7.61 1.97 2.61
C LYS A 521 -6.15 2.13 3.01
N ALA A 522 -5.21 1.85 2.10
CA ALA A 522 -3.80 2.22 2.21
C ALA A 522 -3.57 3.74 2.03
N LYS A 523 -4.47 4.60 2.54
CA LYS A 523 -4.11 5.94 2.99
C LYS A 523 -3.51 5.86 4.41
N LEU A 524 -2.62 4.88 4.62
CA LEU A 524 -1.62 4.99 5.67
C LEU A 524 -0.76 6.18 5.22
N GLY A 525 -0.88 7.32 5.89
CA GLY A 525 -0.11 8.52 5.53
C GLY A 525 1.39 8.22 5.45
N HIS A 526 2.15 9.09 4.76
CA HIS A 526 3.60 8.94 4.67
C HIS A 526 4.23 9.10 6.08
N PRO A 527 4.82 8.06 6.69
CA PRO A 527 5.43 8.19 8.02
C PRO A 527 6.84 8.82 7.96
N TRP A 528 7.36 9.11 6.76
CA TRP A 528 8.76 9.51 6.58
C TRP A 528 8.92 11.02 6.46
N LYS A 529 9.62 11.62 7.43
CA LYS A 529 10.25 12.94 7.30
C LYS A 529 11.22 12.86 6.11
N GLY A 530 11.06 13.71 5.09
CA GLY A 530 12.08 13.86 4.05
C GLY A 530 13.38 14.44 4.62
N LEU A 531 14.43 14.54 3.79
CA LEU A 531 15.73 15.07 4.23
C LEU A 531 15.55 16.45 4.90
N PRO A 532 16.01 16.64 6.15
CA PRO A 532 15.82 17.87 6.88
C PRO A 532 16.50 19.04 6.16
N GLN A 533 15.81 20.17 6.04
CA GLN A 533 16.40 21.43 5.59
C GLN A 533 17.06 22.15 6.79
N HIS A 534 18.25 22.72 6.55
CA HIS A 534 19.14 23.55 7.39
C HIS A 534 18.89 23.66 8.93
N PRO A 535 19.93 23.64 9.80
CA PRO A 535 19.82 23.53 11.27
C PRO A 535 19.11 24.65 12.04
N ARG A 536 18.52 25.67 11.39
CA ARG A 536 17.82 26.76 12.10
C ARG A 536 16.36 26.44 12.44
N LEU A 537 15.83 25.28 12.06
CA LEU A 537 14.42 24.91 12.28
C LEU A 537 14.18 23.62 13.07
N ASP A 538 15.21 22.85 13.45
CA ASP A 538 15.03 21.59 14.19
C ASP A 538 15.71 21.67 15.58
N ALA A 539 15.07 22.38 16.52
CA ALA A 539 15.52 22.48 17.92
C ALA A 539 15.34 21.18 18.74
N ARG A 540 15.14 20.02 18.08
CA ARG A 540 14.89 18.71 18.73
C ARG A 540 16.05 17.72 18.61
N LEU A 541 17.20 18.13 18.07
CA LEU A 541 18.38 17.27 17.99
C LEU A 541 19.09 17.21 19.35
N LYS A 542 19.08 16.04 19.99
CA LYS A 542 19.84 15.80 21.25
C LYS A 542 21.35 15.75 20.94
N PRO A 543 22.21 16.39 21.75
CA PRO A 543 23.64 16.37 21.53
C PRO A 543 24.23 15.01 21.92
N GLY A 544 25.07 14.43 21.05
CA GLY A 544 25.86 13.26 21.44
C GLY A 544 26.48 12.44 20.30
N ARG A 545 25.89 12.39 19.10
CA ARG A 545 26.48 11.62 17.97
C ARG A 545 26.27 12.19 16.55
N ASP A 546 25.52 13.27 16.38
CA ASP A 546 25.04 13.74 15.06
C ASP A 546 25.72 15.01 14.50
N LEU A 547 26.90 15.40 15.00
CA LEU A 547 27.62 16.57 14.47
C LEU A 547 28.08 16.39 13.01
N ALA A 548 28.37 15.15 12.57
CA ALA A 548 28.70 14.87 11.18
C ALA A 548 27.48 14.87 10.23
N ARG A 549 26.25 14.78 10.77
CA ARG A 549 25.00 14.83 9.99
C ARG A 549 24.39 16.23 9.90
N ALA A 550 24.73 17.12 10.84
CA ALA A 550 24.30 18.51 10.82
C ALA A 550 24.86 19.30 9.62
N SER A 551 26.02 18.91 9.08
CA SER A 551 26.67 19.56 7.93
C SER A 551 26.06 19.19 6.57
N LEU A 552 25.16 18.20 6.51
CA LEU A 552 24.53 17.70 5.28
C LEU A 552 23.02 18.03 5.18
N ALA A 553 22.49 18.84 6.09
CA ALA A 553 21.10 19.26 6.06
C ALA A 553 20.79 20.08 4.79
N GLY A 554 19.79 19.65 4.02
CA GLY A 554 19.44 20.24 2.72
C GLY A 554 20.35 19.83 1.57
N ILE A 555 21.20 18.82 1.73
CA ILE A 555 22.11 18.31 0.69
C ILE A 555 21.75 16.86 0.35
N CYS A 556 21.73 16.53 -0.94
CA CYS A 556 21.53 15.16 -1.39
C CYS A 556 22.72 14.28 -0.97
N PRO A 557 22.50 13.19 -0.20
CA PRO A 557 23.59 12.34 0.28
C PRO A 557 24.30 11.55 -0.84
N ARG A 558 23.71 11.53 -2.04
CA ARG A 558 24.26 10.84 -3.21
C ARG A 558 25.14 11.73 -4.09
N CYS A 559 24.83 13.02 -4.20
CA CYS A 559 25.50 13.91 -5.16
C CYS A 559 26.06 15.20 -4.57
N GLY A 560 25.82 15.48 -3.28
CA GLY A 560 26.29 16.72 -2.66
C GLY A 560 25.55 17.99 -3.09
N GLU A 561 24.55 17.87 -3.97
CA GLU A 561 23.77 19.02 -4.46
C GLU A 561 22.77 19.49 -3.39
N ARG A 562 22.60 20.81 -3.27
CA ARG A 562 21.55 21.39 -2.42
C ARG A 562 20.17 21.09 -2.97
N ILE A 563 19.32 20.51 -2.13
CA ILE A 563 17.92 20.22 -2.44
C ILE A 563 17.13 21.52 -2.23
N GLN A 564 16.76 22.19 -3.32
CA GLN A 564 16.02 23.46 -3.30
C GLN A 564 14.50 23.28 -3.08
N THR A 565 14.00 22.05 -3.16
CA THR A 565 12.58 21.71 -3.02
C THR A 565 12.25 21.16 -1.63
N ASP A 566 11.03 21.41 -1.14
CA ASP A 566 10.60 20.92 0.16
C ASP A 566 10.39 19.39 0.19
N ALA A 567 10.55 18.81 1.38
CA ALA A 567 10.45 17.37 1.61
C ALA A 567 9.12 16.76 1.15
N SER A 568 8.01 17.49 1.33
CA SER A 568 6.66 17.03 0.99
C SER A 568 6.44 16.99 -0.53
N SER A 569 6.90 18.00 -1.25
CA SER A 569 6.91 18.05 -2.72
C SER A 569 7.77 16.93 -3.31
N ASN A 570 8.94 16.68 -2.73
CA ASN A 570 9.85 15.61 -3.16
C ASN A 570 9.23 14.22 -2.98
N ALA A 571 8.57 13.97 -1.84
CA ALA A 571 7.87 12.72 -1.57
C ALA A 571 6.67 12.51 -2.51
N ARG A 572 5.86 13.55 -2.73
CA ARG A 572 4.72 13.53 -3.65
C ARG A 572 5.14 13.22 -5.08
N ARG A 573 6.26 13.80 -5.54
CA ARG A 573 6.82 13.60 -6.88
C ARG A 573 7.70 12.36 -7.00
N ARG A 574 7.94 11.64 -5.90
CA ARG A 574 8.85 10.48 -5.82
C ARG A 574 10.22 10.75 -6.43
N LEU A 575 10.74 11.96 -6.23
CA LEU A 575 12.01 12.40 -6.84
C LEU A 575 13.17 11.52 -6.34
N ARG A 576 14.05 11.13 -7.26
CA ARG A 576 15.26 10.36 -6.99
C ARG A 576 16.46 11.11 -7.55
N CYS A 577 17.59 11.07 -6.85
CA CYS A 577 18.84 11.63 -7.37
C CYS A 577 19.35 10.79 -8.55
N SER A 578 19.58 11.43 -9.70
CA SER A 578 20.08 10.82 -10.94
C SER A 578 21.62 10.74 -11.02
N HIS A 579 22.34 11.24 -10.01
CA HIS A 579 23.80 11.27 -10.02
C HIS A 579 24.42 9.87 -10.06
N VAL A 580 25.37 9.69 -10.99
CA VAL A 580 26.16 8.46 -11.12
C VAL A 580 27.51 8.71 -10.43
N PRO A 581 27.79 8.06 -9.28
CA PRO A 581 29.04 8.28 -8.57
C PRO A 581 30.21 7.78 -9.42
N ARG A 582 31.17 8.67 -9.71
CA ARG A 582 32.42 8.29 -10.39
C ARG A 582 33.39 7.74 -9.35
N LEU A 583 33.69 6.45 -9.44
CA LEU A 583 34.67 5.80 -8.58
C LEU A 583 36.08 5.92 -9.20
N PRO A 584 37.11 6.34 -8.43
CA PRO A 584 38.46 6.47 -8.96
C PRO A 584 39.04 5.09 -9.36
N ALA A 585 39.38 4.94 -10.63
CA ALA A 585 39.80 3.68 -11.25
C ALA A 585 41.25 3.24 -10.94
N GLY A 586 41.93 3.86 -9.97
CA GLY A 586 43.32 3.56 -9.65
C GLY A 586 43.87 4.27 -8.42
N LEU A 587 45.11 3.94 -8.04
CA LEU A 587 45.78 4.48 -6.84
C LEU A 587 45.93 6.01 -6.92
N TYR A 588 46.44 6.53 -8.04
CA TYR A 588 46.60 7.98 -8.24
C TYR A 588 45.27 8.74 -8.25
N ALA A 589 44.21 8.15 -8.82
CA ALA A 589 42.88 8.76 -8.81
C ALA A 589 42.25 8.78 -7.41
N ARG A 590 42.57 7.79 -6.56
CA ARG A 590 42.20 7.80 -5.13
C ARG A 590 42.96 8.88 -4.37
N HIS A 591 44.28 8.95 -4.54
CA HIS A 591 45.09 10.00 -3.92
C HIS A 591 44.67 11.41 -4.38
N ALA A 592 44.37 11.61 -5.66
CA ALA A 592 43.88 12.89 -6.16
C ALA A 592 42.52 13.28 -5.55
N ARG A 593 41.62 12.31 -5.35
CA ARG A 593 40.34 12.54 -4.67
C ARG A 593 40.55 12.91 -3.20
N ASP A 594 41.42 12.18 -2.50
CA ASP A 594 41.67 12.41 -1.08
C ASP A 594 42.42 13.76 -0.87
N LEU A 595 43.31 14.13 -1.79
CA LEU A 595 43.97 15.45 -1.83
C LEU A 595 42.97 16.57 -2.13
N ALA A 596 42.02 16.38 -3.05
CA ALA A 596 41.00 17.36 -3.37
C ALA A 596 40.03 17.62 -2.20
N VAL A 597 39.77 16.63 -1.35
CA VAL A 597 38.98 16.80 -0.11
C VAL A 597 39.77 17.51 0.99
N LEU A 598 41.10 17.38 1.00
CA LEU A 598 41.98 18.09 1.95
C LEU A 598 42.24 19.56 1.54
N LEU A 599 42.11 19.88 0.26
CA LEU A 599 42.35 21.21 -0.31
C LEU A 599 41.07 22.05 -0.49
N ALA A 600 39.89 21.48 -0.24
CA ALA A 600 38.58 22.14 -0.28
C ALA A 600 38.04 22.35 1.13
#